data_AF-A0A7C3GKM0-F1
#
_entry.id   AF-A0A7C3GKM0-F1
#
_cell.length_a   1.000
_cell.length_b   1.000
_cell.length_c   1.000
_cell.angle_alpha   90.00
_cell.angle_beta   90.00
_cell.angle_gamma   90.00
#
_symmetry.space_group_name_H-M   'P 1'
#
loop_
_entity.id
_entity.type
_entity.pdbx_description
1 polymer ?
#
loop_
_entity_poly.entity_id
_entity_poly.type
_entity_poly.pdbx_seq_one_letter_code
_entity_poly.pdbx_strand_id
1 'polypeptide(L)'
;MNRRRPWFLLTGLLLGLGVGLFLAWVVFPVRYTETAPDTLRPDFKEAYRALIARAYAYDHNLPRARARLRLLGESQPAEALAAQAQRALAAGRPPAEVHALGELAAALGQAPGARLPVTASLAVGTASASATAPPAATPTLVAMASPTRGATPSPVPSGFPTLPPTPTPLPTRTPQPVSTAGAPLVLRALKPYCDPDGGPLLRIFVRDAAGNPLPGVEINIHWLGGDERIYTGLKPDVDLGYADFLMVQDEVYQVRPAYGVAVTDLRPRECQTDEGSRFWGGWTLTFVQP
;
A
#
# COMPACT_ATOMS: atom_id res chain seq x y z
N MET A 1 9.20 -56.71 -55.63
CA MET A 1 9.38 -55.30 -55.23
C MET A 1 9.67 -55.21 -53.73
N ASN A 2 10.93 -55.02 -53.32
CA ASN A 2 11.26 -54.78 -51.91
C ASN A 2 10.90 -53.34 -51.52
N ARG A 3 9.84 -53.18 -50.72
CA ARG A 3 9.49 -51.90 -50.07
C ARG A 3 10.64 -51.50 -49.16
N ARG A 4 11.51 -50.59 -49.62
CA ARG A 4 12.51 -49.94 -48.76
C ARG A 4 11.74 -49.11 -47.74
N ARG A 5 11.68 -49.61 -46.50
CA ARG A 5 11.06 -48.88 -45.38
C ARG A 5 11.79 -47.54 -45.24
N PRO A 6 11.07 -46.40 -45.18
CA PRO A 6 11.67 -45.06 -45.18
C PRO A 6 12.27 -44.73 -43.81
N TRP A 7 13.34 -45.44 -43.44
CA TRP A 7 14.04 -45.34 -42.16
C TRP A 7 14.56 -43.92 -41.86
N PHE A 8 14.94 -43.18 -42.91
CA PHE A 8 15.38 -41.79 -42.79
C PHE A 8 14.32 -40.83 -42.23
N LEU A 9 13.03 -41.14 -42.43
CA LEU A 9 11.93 -40.35 -41.85
C LEU A 9 11.82 -40.57 -40.34
N LEU A 10 12.04 -41.80 -39.87
CA LEU A 10 12.01 -42.13 -38.44
C LEU A 10 13.18 -41.49 -37.69
N THR A 11 14.37 -41.51 -38.28
CA THR A 11 15.55 -40.89 -37.66
C THR A 11 15.44 -39.37 -37.62
N GLY A 12 14.89 -38.74 -38.66
CA GLY A 12 14.65 -37.30 -38.69
C GLY A 12 13.62 -36.86 -37.63
N LEU A 13 12.53 -37.63 -37.47
CA LEU A 13 11.50 -37.35 -36.47
C LEU A 13 12.05 -37.46 -35.04
N LEU A 14 12.81 -38.52 -34.73
CA LEU A 14 13.42 -38.71 -33.42
C LEU A 14 14.42 -37.60 -33.09
N LEU A 15 15.23 -37.19 -34.07
CA LEU A 15 16.19 -36.10 -33.89
C LEU A 15 15.47 -34.76 -33.64
N GLY A 16 14.45 -34.45 -34.45
CA GLY A 16 13.66 -33.23 -34.30
C GLY A 16 12.92 -33.16 -32.97
N LEU A 17 12.34 -34.28 -32.52
CA LEU A 17 11.65 -34.36 -31.23
C LEU A 17 12.61 -34.20 -30.04
N GLY A 18 13.80 -34.80 -30.14
CA GLY A 18 14.85 -34.64 -29.14
C GLY A 18 15.33 -33.19 -29.03
N VAL A 19 15.63 -32.56 -30.16
CA VAL A 19 16.07 -31.15 -30.21
C VAL A 19 14.94 -30.22 -29.74
N GLY A 20 13.70 -30.45 -30.18
CA GLY A 20 12.54 -29.66 -29.77
C GLY A 20 12.27 -29.74 -28.26
N LEU A 21 12.37 -30.94 -27.67
CA LEU A 21 12.19 -31.12 -26.23
C LEU A 21 13.34 -30.50 -25.42
N PHE A 22 14.58 -30.61 -25.90
CA PHE A 22 15.73 -29.97 -25.28
C PHE A 22 15.59 -28.44 -25.27
N LEU A 23 15.19 -27.85 -26.40
CA LEU A 23 14.93 -26.41 -26.50
C LEU A 23 13.78 -25.97 -25.59
N ALA A 24 12.66 -26.70 -25.59
CA ALA A 24 11.50 -26.38 -24.75
C ALA A 24 11.81 -26.45 -23.25
N TRP A 25 12.66 -27.38 -22.80
CA TRP A 25 12.89 -27.60 -21.38
C TRP A 25 14.09 -26.81 -20.83
N VAL A 26 15.17 -26.70 -21.60
CA VAL A 26 16.44 -26.08 -21.15
C VAL A 26 16.51 -24.61 -21.55
N VAL A 27 16.09 -24.28 -22.78
CA VAL A 27 16.19 -22.90 -23.31
C VAL A 27 14.98 -22.06 -22.94
N PHE A 28 13.77 -22.64 -22.94
CA PHE A 28 12.52 -21.94 -22.63
C PHE A 28 11.72 -22.59 -21.48
N PRO A 29 12.27 -22.66 -20.25
CA PRO A 29 11.55 -23.24 -19.13
C PRO A 29 10.21 -22.51 -18.92
N VAL A 30 9.11 -23.28 -18.88
CA VAL A 30 7.77 -22.74 -18.65
C VAL A 30 7.74 -22.05 -17.28
N ARG A 31 7.75 -20.73 -17.30
CA ARG A 31 7.44 -19.91 -16.13
C ARG A 31 5.94 -19.63 -16.22
N TYR A 32 5.16 -20.23 -15.31
CA TYR A 32 3.77 -19.83 -15.12
C TYR A 32 3.76 -18.41 -14.56
N THR A 33 3.74 -17.41 -15.44
CA THR A 33 3.78 -15.98 -15.08
C THR A 33 2.40 -15.38 -14.81
N GLU A 34 1.34 -16.19 -14.88
CA GLU A 34 -0.03 -15.74 -14.66
C GLU A 34 -0.75 -16.68 -13.67
N THR A 35 -0.17 -16.85 -12.47
CA THR A 35 -0.87 -17.56 -11.40
C THR A 35 -1.81 -16.59 -10.70
N ALA A 36 -3.11 -16.87 -10.79
CA ALA A 36 -4.13 -16.09 -10.14
C ALA A 36 -3.91 -16.06 -8.59
N PRO A 37 -4.25 -14.96 -7.90
CA PRO A 37 -3.91 -14.76 -6.48
C PRO A 37 -4.47 -15.82 -5.51
N ASP A 38 -5.46 -16.60 -5.96
CA ASP A 38 -6.08 -17.72 -5.26
C ASP A 38 -5.19 -18.97 -5.21
N THR A 39 -4.26 -19.13 -6.16
CA THR A 39 -3.29 -20.24 -6.21
C THR A 39 -2.04 -20.03 -5.37
N LEU A 40 -1.94 -18.90 -4.64
CA LEU A 40 -0.82 -18.62 -3.73
C LEU A 40 -0.67 -19.69 -2.64
N ARG A 41 0.59 -19.97 -2.27
CA ARG A 41 0.89 -20.76 -1.06
C ARG A 41 0.31 -20.05 0.18
N PRO A 42 -0.07 -20.81 1.22
CA PRO A 42 -0.69 -20.26 2.43
C PRO A 42 0.12 -19.11 3.06
N ASP A 43 1.45 -19.23 3.16
CA ASP A 43 2.29 -18.18 3.74
C ASP A 43 2.23 -16.85 2.96
N PHE A 44 2.16 -16.92 1.63
CA PHE A 44 2.02 -15.73 0.78
C PHE A 44 0.60 -15.14 0.88
N LYS A 45 -0.43 -15.98 1.07
CA LYS A 45 -1.78 -15.48 1.36
C LYS A 45 -1.79 -14.69 2.68
N GLU A 46 -1.11 -15.17 3.71
CA GLU A 46 -0.99 -14.46 4.98
C GLU A 46 -0.29 -13.10 4.82
N ALA A 47 0.83 -13.06 4.10
CA ALA A 47 1.51 -11.81 3.80
C ALA A 47 0.62 -10.82 3.03
N TYR A 48 -0.14 -11.33 2.04
CA TYR A 48 -1.05 -10.51 1.24
C TYR A 48 -2.23 -9.99 2.07
N ARG A 49 -2.80 -10.80 2.97
CA ARG A 49 -3.82 -10.37 3.94
C ARG A 49 -3.31 -9.26 4.87
N ALA A 50 -2.07 -9.38 5.37
CA ALA A 50 -1.46 -8.35 6.20
C ALA A 50 -1.27 -7.02 5.43
N LEU A 51 -0.91 -7.07 4.16
CA LEU A 51 -0.83 -5.87 3.32
C LEU A 51 -2.20 -5.21 3.09
N ILE A 52 -3.24 -6.01 2.81
CA ILE A 52 -4.60 -5.49 2.68
C ILE A 52 -5.07 -4.84 3.98
N ALA A 53 -4.82 -5.50 5.11
CA ALA A 53 -5.18 -4.99 6.43
C ALA A 53 -4.50 -3.66 6.75
N ARG A 54 -3.20 -3.54 6.47
CA ARG A 54 -2.45 -2.28 6.66
C ARG A 54 -2.92 -1.17 5.74
N ALA A 55 -3.26 -1.48 4.50
CA ALA A 55 -3.83 -0.50 3.57
C ALA A 55 -5.19 0.00 4.10
N TYR A 56 -6.05 -0.91 4.58
CA TYR A 56 -7.34 -0.59 5.18
C TYR A 56 -7.19 0.28 6.44
N ALA A 57 -6.22 -0.01 7.31
CA ALA A 57 -5.96 0.80 8.50
C ALA A 57 -5.55 2.26 8.16
N TYR A 58 -5.14 2.52 6.91
CA TYR A 58 -4.78 3.86 6.44
C TYR A 58 -5.91 4.55 5.68
N ASP A 59 -6.59 3.84 4.78
CA ASP A 59 -7.60 4.41 3.88
C ASP A 59 -9.06 4.18 4.33
N HIS A 60 -9.28 3.33 5.34
CA HIS A 60 -10.57 2.85 5.84
C HIS A 60 -11.57 2.43 4.74
N ASN A 61 -11.07 2.05 3.55
CA ASN A 61 -11.90 1.73 2.41
C ASN A 61 -12.31 0.25 2.42
N LEU A 62 -13.38 -0.05 3.15
CA LEU A 62 -13.89 -1.42 3.33
C LEU A 62 -14.32 -2.08 2.00
N PRO A 63 -15.02 -1.39 1.06
CA PRO A 63 -15.37 -1.98 -0.23
C PRO A 63 -14.15 -2.44 -1.02
N ARG A 64 -13.08 -1.63 -1.05
CA ARG A 64 -11.82 -1.96 -1.73
C ARG A 64 -11.10 -3.13 -1.06
N ALA A 65 -11.02 -3.13 0.27
CA ALA A 65 -10.41 -4.23 1.02
C ALA A 65 -11.15 -5.56 0.77
N ARG A 66 -12.49 -5.54 0.78
CA ARG A 66 -13.32 -6.71 0.49
C ARG A 66 -13.14 -7.22 -0.95
N ALA A 67 -13.06 -6.32 -1.92
CA ALA A 67 -12.81 -6.70 -3.32
C ALA A 67 -11.45 -7.40 -3.47
N ARG A 68 -10.40 -6.88 -2.82
CA ARG A 68 -9.07 -7.51 -2.83
C ARG A 68 -9.05 -8.86 -2.14
N LEU A 69 -9.73 -9.00 -1.00
CA LEU A 69 -9.82 -10.28 -0.28
C LEU A 69 -10.55 -11.37 -1.09
N ARG A 70 -11.54 -10.99 -1.90
CA ARG A 70 -12.21 -11.94 -2.81
C ARG A 70 -11.27 -12.54 -3.86
N LEU A 71 -10.23 -11.82 -4.26
CA LEU A 71 -9.23 -12.33 -5.21
C LEU A 71 -8.41 -13.49 -4.64
N LEU A 72 -8.31 -13.63 -3.31
CA LEU A 72 -7.60 -14.75 -2.67
C LEU A 72 -8.43 -16.05 -2.67
N GLY A 73 -9.71 -15.98 -3.08
CA GLY A 73 -10.61 -17.13 -3.18
C GLY A 73 -11.04 -17.72 -1.83
N GLU A 74 -10.99 -16.94 -0.75
CA GLU A 74 -11.29 -17.45 0.59
C GLU A 74 -12.77 -17.40 0.93
N SER A 75 -13.31 -18.54 1.37
CA SER A 75 -14.72 -18.68 1.74
C SER A 75 -15.12 -17.79 2.93
N GLN A 76 -14.21 -17.62 3.90
CA GLN A 76 -14.45 -16.87 5.15
C GLN A 76 -13.26 -15.95 5.50
N PRO A 77 -13.13 -14.79 4.83
CA PRO A 77 -11.98 -13.91 5.01
C PRO A 77 -11.92 -13.27 6.41
N ALA A 78 -13.07 -13.04 7.07
CA ALA A 78 -13.10 -12.46 8.41
C ALA A 78 -12.51 -13.40 9.47
N GLU A 79 -12.85 -14.69 9.43
CA GLU A 79 -12.31 -15.70 10.33
C GLU A 79 -10.81 -15.92 10.10
N ALA A 80 -10.40 -16.00 8.82
CA ALA A 80 -8.99 -16.17 8.46
C ALA A 80 -8.12 -15.01 8.97
N LEU A 81 -8.60 -13.76 8.87
CA LEU A 81 -7.92 -12.57 9.39
C LEU A 81 -7.87 -12.56 10.92
N ALA A 82 -8.97 -12.90 11.60
CA ALA A 82 -9.01 -12.98 13.06
C ALA A 82 -8.04 -14.04 13.60
N ALA A 83 -8.03 -15.23 13.00
CA ALA A 83 -7.10 -16.30 13.35
C ALA A 83 -5.63 -15.90 13.08
N GLN A 84 -5.37 -15.18 12.00
CA GLN A 84 -4.03 -14.67 11.71
C GLN A 84 -3.59 -13.60 12.71
N ALA A 85 -4.48 -12.68 13.11
CA ALA A 85 -4.18 -11.67 14.12
C ALA A 85 -3.78 -12.31 15.46
N GLN A 86 -4.50 -13.36 15.88
CA GLN A 86 -4.19 -14.13 17.10
C GLN A 86 -2.84 -14.84 17.01
N ARG A 87 -2.53 -15.47 15.87
CA ARG A 87 -1.22 -16.11 15.65
C ARG A 87 -0.09 -15.08 15.60
N ALA A 88 -0.31 -13.92 14.99
CA ALA A 88 0.64 -12.82 14.94
C ALA A 88 0.93 -12.25 16.33
N LEU A 89 -0.10 -12.12 17.18
CA LEU A 89 0.04 -11.76 18.60
C LEU A 89 0.92 -12.75 19.36
N ALA A 90 0.60 -14.04 19.25
CA ALA A 90 1.35 -15.10 19.93
C ALA A 90 2.81 -15.18 19.46
N ALA A 91 3.07 -14.86 18.20
CA ALA A 91 4.41 -14.84 17.60
C ALA A 91 5.20 -13.54 17.87
N GLY A 92 4.63 -12.56 18.58
CA GLY A 92 5.30 -11.28 18.85
C GLY A 92 5.54 -10.43 17.60
N ARG A 93 4.66 -10.54 16.59
CA ARG A 93 4.71 -9.69 15.38
C ARG A 93 4.47 -8.21 15.74
N PRO A 94 4.85 -7.27 14.85
CA PRO A 94 4.67 -5.85 15.11
C PRO A 94 3.22 -5.51 15.49
N PRO A 95 3.00 -4.68 16.52
CA PRO A 95 1.65 -4.39 17.02
C PRO A 95 0.79 -3.74 15.93
N ALA A 96 1.37 -2.91 15.07
CA ALA A 96 0.67 -2.30 13.94
C ALA A 96 0.05 -3.33 12.98
N GLU A 97 0.71 -4.47 12.74
CA GLU A 97 0.20 -5.52 11.86
C GLU A 97 -0.97 -6.24 12.52
N VAL A 98 -0.83 -6.58 13.80
CA VAL A 98 -1.90 -7.21 14.60
C VAL A 98 -3.15 -6.32 14.64
N HIS A 99 -2.98 -5.05 14.98
CA HIS A 99 -4.10 -4.11 15.09
C HIS A 99 -4.82 -3.96 13.76
N ALA A 100 -4.08 -3.81 12.66
CA ALA A 100 -4.65 -3.70 11.32
C ALA A 100 -5.45 -4.96 10.93
N LEU A 101 -4.91 -6.16 11.22
CA LEU A 101 -5.61 -7.43 10.96
C LEU A 101 -6.90 -7.55 11.78
N GLY A 102 -6.86 -7.16 13.06
CA GLY A 102 -8.03 -7.19 13.94
C GLY A 102 -9.11 -6.19 13.55
N GLU A 103 -8.73 -4.98 13.15
CA GLU A 103 -9.65 -3.93 12.71
C GLU A 103 -10.39 -4.35 11.44
N LEU A 104 -9.67 -4.87 10.44
CA LEU A 104 -10.29 -5.34 9.21
C LEU A 104 -11.19 -6.56 9.45
N ALA A 105 -10.78 -7.49 10.34
CA ALA A 105 -11.60 -8.64 10.71
C ALA A 105 -12.93 -8.20 11.36
N ALA A 106 -12.88 -7.23 12.28
CA ALA A 106 -14.08 -6.64 12.89
C ALA A 106 -14.98 -6.00 11.82
N ALA A 107 -14.43 -5.10 11.01
CA ALA A 107 -15.17 -4.38 9.97
C ALA A 107 -15.85 -5.31 8.94
N LEU A 108 -15.26 -6.47 8.65
CA LEU A 108 -15.88 -7.49 7.80
C LEU A 108 -16.99 -8.27 8.53
N GLY A 109 -16.84 -8.52 9.83
CA GLY A 109 -17.84 -9.19 10.68
C GLY A 109 -19.10 -8.37 10.93
N GLN A 110 -19.04 -7.03 10.89
CA GLN A 110 -20.22 -6.16 10.96
C GLN A 110 -20.98 -5.99 9.63
N ALA A 111 -20.63 -6.73 8.57
CA ALA A 111 -21.37 -6.68 7.30
C ALA A 111 -22.84 -7.13 7.49
N PRO A 112 -23.82 -6.55 6.75
CA PRO A 112 -25.27 -6.72 7.02
C PRO A 112 -25.87 -8.14 6.87
N GLY A 113 -25.05 -9.18 6.73
CA GLY A 113 -25.50 -10.57 6.50
C GLY A 113 -25.04 -11.59 7.55
N ALA A 114 -24.21 -11.21 8.51
CA ALA A 114 -23.73 -12.10 9.57
C ALA A 114 -24.15 -11.60 10.95
N ARG A 115 -25.46 -11.53 11.20
CA ARG A 115 -25.95 -11.59 12.57
C ARG A 115 -25.79 -13.03 13.04
N LEU A 116 -24.65 -13.33 13.68
CA LEU A 116 -24.61 -14.45 14.61
C LEU A 116 -25.69 -14.18 15.68
N PRO A 117 -26.56 -15.16 16.02
CA PRO A 117 -27.42 -15.00 17.17
C PRO A 117 -26.51 -14.84 18.41
N VAL A 118 -26.60 -13.70 19.06
CA VAL A 118 -26.20 -13.56 20.46
C VAL A 118 -27.16 -14.45 21.26
N THR A 119 -26.78 -15.70 21.47
CA THR A 119 -27.21 -16.43 22.65
C THR A 119 -26.26 -16.03 23.77
N ALA A 120 -26.67 -15.01 24.52
CA ALA A 120 -26.21 -14.82 25.88
C ALA A 120 -26.58 -16.10 26.66
N SER A 121 -25.60 -16.95 26.95
CA SER A 121 -25.74 -17.98 27.97
C SER A 121 -24.83 -17.60 29.13
N LEU A 122 -25.48 -17.15 30.20
CA LEU A 122 -24.89 -17.00 31.52
C LEU A 122 -24.44 -18.38 32.00
N ALA A 123 -23.13 -18.61 32.04
CA ALA A 123 -22.54 -19.64 32.88
C ALA A 123 -21.49 -18.97 33.77
N VAL A 124 -21.89 -18.78 35.03
CA VAL A 124 -21.07 -18.35 36.14
C VAL A 124 -19.86 -19.28 36.27
N GLY A 125 -18.68 -18.75 36.01
CA GLY A 125 -17.40 -19.36 36.36
C GLY A 125 -16.76 -18.52 37.45
N THR A 126 -16.99 -18.92 38.70
CA THR A 126 -16.43 -18.33 39.91
C THR A 126 -14.90 -18.46 39.89
N ALA A 127 -14.19 -17.37 39.56
CA ALA A 127 -12.77 -17.23 39.86
C ALA A 127 -12.61 -16.08 40.86
N SER A 128 -12.73 -16.44 42.14
CA SER A 128 -12.29 -15.62 43.26
C SER A 128 -10.77 -15.60 43.28
N ALA A 129 -10.17 -14.45 42.97
CA ALA A 129 -8.80 -14.14 43.37
C ALA A 129 -8.79 -12.69 43.84
N SER A 130 -8.86 -12.56 45.16
CA SER A 130 -8.85 -11.32 45.91
C SER A 130 -7.50 -10.60 45.72
N ALA A 131 -7.53 -9.40 45.14
CA ALA A 131 -6.40 -8.49 45.15
C ALA A 131 -6.27 -7.85 46.55
N THR A 132 -5.28 -8.29 47.31
CA THR A 132 -4.90 -7.63 48.58
C THR A 132 -3.79 -6.62 48.30
N ALA A 133 -4.09 -5.35 48.54
CA ALA A 133 -3.15 -4.23 48.47
C ALA A 133 -2.10 -4.30 49.59
N PRO A 134 -0.86 -3.78 49.38
CA PRO A 134 0.03 -3.44 50.48
C PRO A 134 -0.06 -1.95 50.82
N PRO A 135 -0.20 -1.57 52.11
CA PRO A 135 0.14 -0.24 52.55
C PRO A 135 1.50 -0.20 53.27
N ALA A 136 2.22 0.89 52.96
CA ALA A 136 2.96 1.77 53.86
C ALA A 136 4.20 1.25 54.63
N ALA A 137 5.23 2.11 54.55
CA ALA A 137 6.58 1.99 55.07
C ALA A 137 6.72 2.21 56.59
N THR A 138 7.81 1.68 57.15
CA THR A 138 8.63 2.40 58.16
C THR A 138 10.03 1.73 58.25
N PRO A 139 11.13 2.50 58.41
CA PRO A 139 12.49 1.98 58.45
C PRO A 139 12.96 1.72 59.88
N THR A 140 13.86 0.75 60.08
CA THR A 140 14.65 0.65 61.33
C THR A 140 16.07 0.18 61.01
N LEU A 141 17.03 1.06 61.33
CA LEU A 141 18.47 0.85 61.29
C LEU A 141 18.92 -0.07 62.44
N VAL A 142 19.78 -1.06 62.15
CA VAL A 142 20.75 -1.59 63.12
C VAL A 142 22.06 -1.92 62.40
N ALA A 143 23.16 -1.54 63.04
CA ALA A 143 24.52 -1.47 62.51
C ALA A 143 25.35 -2.75 62.72
N MET A 144 26.39 -2.86 61.88
CA MET A 144 27.72 -3.47 62.07
C MET A 144 27.84 -4.92 62.58
N ALA A 145 28.42 -5.79 61.73
CA ALA A 145 29.70 -6.46 62.00
C ALA A 145 30.26 -7.15 60.72
N SER A 146 31.46 -6.77 60.31
CA SER A 146 32.43 -7.61 59.58
C SER A 146 33.07 -8.61 60.57
N PRO A 147 33.73 -9.74 60.19
CA PRO A 147 34.77 -9.73 59.14
C PRO A 147 35.08 -11.06 58.38
N THR A 148 35.95 -10.95 57.37
CA THR A 148 37.07 -11.88 56.99
C THR A 148 36.88 -13.05 56.01
N ARG A 149 37.67 -12.96 54.90
CA ARG A 149 38.35 -13.97 54.04
C ARG A 149 37.48 -15.07 53.39
N GLY A 150 37.66 -15.46 52.13
CA GLY A 150 38.74 -15.25 51.17
C GLY A 150 38.82 -16.53 50.32
N ALA A 151 38.84 -16.40 48.99
CA ALA A 151 39.38 -17.40 48.07
C ALA A 151 39.40 -16.81 46.65
N THR A 152 40.60 -16.39 46.24
CA THR A 152 41.01 -16.24 44.85
C THR A 152 41.80 -17.51 44.49
N PRO A 153 41.56 -18.10 43.31
CA PRO A 153 42.65 -18.23 42.34
C PRO A 153 42.17 -17.81 40.93
N SER A 154 42.75 -16.75 40.36
CA SER A 154 43.90 -16.75 39.44
C SER A 154 43.55 -17.16 38.00
N PRO A 155 43.74 -16.27 37.00
CA PRO A 155 43.47 -16.56 35.58
C PRO A 155 44.62 -17.35 34.93
N VAL A 156 44.26 -18.28 34.06
CA VAL A 156 45.19 -19.04 33.20
C VAL A 156 45.45 -18.23 31.92
N PRO A 157 46.71 -17.94 31.54
CA PRO A 157 47.01 -17.37 30.24
C PRO A 157 47.09 -18.47 29.18
N SER A 158 46.05 -18.59 28.34
CA SER A 158 46.12 -19.38 27.11
C SER A 158 46.51 -18.46 25.95
N GLY A 159 47.79 -18.50 25.57
CA GLY A 159 48.29 -17.84 24.36
C GLY A 159 47.83 -18.61 23.12
N PHE A 160 46.84 -18.09 22.41
CA PHE A 160 46.52 -18.46 21.03
C PHE A 160 46.55 -17.20 20.17
N PRO A 161 47.30 -17.15 19.05
CA PRO A 161 47.26 -16.01 18.14
C PRO A 161 45.91 -15.99 17.42
N THR A 162 45.04 -15.05 17.79
CA THR A 162 43.79 -14.78 17.08
C THR A 162 44.11 -13.95 15.82
N LEU A 163 43.99 -14.57 14.64
CA LEU A 163 44.01 -13.83 13.38
C LEU A 163 42.82 -12.84 13.36
N PRO A 164 43.02 -11.60 12.89
CA PRO A 164 41.95 -10.61 12.84
C PRO A 164 40.80 -11.09 11.92
N PRO A 165 39.53 -10.92 12.32
CA PRO A 165 38.41 -11.31 11.48
C PRO A 165 38.36 -10.45 10.20
N THR A 166 38.39 -11.11 9.05
CA THR A 166 38.12 -10.49 7.75
C THR A 166 36.71 -9.88 7.76
N PRO A 167 36.53 -8.59 7.43
CA PRO A 167 35.20 -7.98 7.38
C PRO A 167 34.38 -8.59 6.23
N THR A 168 33.36 -9.37 6.58
CA THR A 168 32.32 -9.79 5.63
C THR A 168 31.55 -8.55 5.15
N PRO A 169 31.40 -8.31 3.84
CA PRO A 169 30.60 -7.20 3.35
C PRO A 169 29.14 -7.40 3.78
N LEU A 170 28.66 -6.50 4.64
CA LEU A 170 27.26 -6.44 5.07
C LEU A 170 26.39 -6.03 3.86
N PRO A 171 25.19 -6.61 3.66
CA PRO A 171 24.30 -6.19 2.59
C PRO A 171 24.02 -4.69 2.70
N THR A 172 24.46 -3.94 1.69
CA THR A 172 24.15 -2.52 1.53
C THR A 172 22.64 -2.38 1.50
N ARG A 173 22.06 -1.65 2.47
CA ARG A 173 20.65 -1.27 2.43
C ARG A 173 20.39 -0.52 1.13
N THR A 174 19.59 -1.09 0.25
CA THR A 174 19.02 -0.39 -0.90
C THR A 174 18.31 0.86 -0.37
N PRO A 175 18.58 2.07 -0.87
CA PRO A 175 17.86 3.27 -0.44
C PRO A 175 16.37 3.06 -0.72
N GLN A 176 15.59 3.04 0.36
CA GLN A 176 14.14 3.03 0.27
C GLN A 176 13.72 4.39 -0.30
N PRO A 177 12.83 4.47 -1.31
CA PRO A 177 12.37 5.75 -1.82
C PRO A 177 11.68 6.47 -0.67
N VAL A 178 12.37 7.47 -0.11
CA VAL A 178 11.76 8.46 0.76
C VAL A 178 10.76 9.19 -0.12
N SER A 179 9.48 8.91 0.11
CA SER A 179 8.39 9.79 -0.30
C SER A 179 8.70 11.12 0.39
N THR A 180 9.40 11.99 -0.33
CA THR A 180 9.71 13.32 0.14
C THR A 180 8.35 13.98 0.27
N ALA A 181 7.87 14.13 1.51
CA ALA A 181 6.71 14.93 1.82
C ALA A 181 7.07 16.35 1.38
N GLY A 182 6.84 16.63 0.10
CA GLY A 182 7.22 17.86 -0.52
C GLY A 182 6.40 19.00 0.06
N ALA A 183 6.95 20.22 -0.02
CA ALA A 183 6.24 21.42 0.39
C ALA A 183 4.85 21.48 -0.25
N PRO A 184 3.85 22.06 0.44
CA PRO A 184 2.49 22.00 -0.04
C PRO A 184 2.35 22.75 -1.36
N LEU A 185 1.64 22.16 -2.31
CA LEU A 185 1.30 22.76 -3.60
C LEU A 185 0.40 23.98 -3.38
N VAL A 186 0.84 25.14 -3.83
CA VAL A 186 0.10 26.40 -3.73
C VAL A 186 -0.37 26.87 -5.09
N LEU A 187 -1.55 27.49 -5.14
CA LEU A 187 -2.06 28.10 -6.36
C LEU A 187 -1.23 29.34 -6.69
N ARG A 188 -0.53 29.32 -7.82
CA ARG A 188 0.27 30.44 -8.30
C ARG A 188 -0.47 31.30 -9.33
N ALA A 189 -1.32 30.68 -10.14
CA ALA A 189 -2.12 31.40 -11.12
C ALA A 189 -3.50 30.75 -11.31
N LEU A 190 -4.52 31.59 -11.42
CA LEU A 190 -5.88 31.24 -11.83
C LEU A 190 -6.27 32.17 -12.97
N LYS A 191 -6.50 31.60 -14.16
CA LYS A 191 -6.84 32.36 -15.37
C LYS A 191 -8.10 31.78 -16.01
N PRO A 192 -8.98 32.58 -16.60
CA PRO A 192 -10.09 32.05 -17.37
C PRO A 192 -9.60 31.31 -18.62
N TYR A 193 -10.29 30.23 -18.99
CA TYR A 193 -10.08 29.51 -20.26
C TYR A 193 -11.32 29.65 -21.14
N CYS A 194 -11.19 30.38 -22.25
CA CYS A 194 -12.26 30.59 -23.21
C CYS A 194 -11.80 30.04 -24.56
N ASP A 195 -12.29 28.87 -24.92
CA ASP A 195 -12.06 28.23 -26.22
C ASP A 195 -13.41 27.82 -26.81
N PRO A 196 -13.82 28.34 -27.98
CA PRO A 196 -15.13 28.04 -28.55
C PRO A 196 -15.32 26.56 -28.88
N ASP A 197 -14.24 25.83 -29.17
CA ASP A 197 -14.29 24.41 -29.54
C ASP A 197 -14.04 23.46 -28.34
N GLY A 198 -13.51 24.01 -27.23
CA GLY A 198 -13.03 23.23 -26.09
C GLY A 198 -14.02 23.04 -24.93
N GLY A 199 -15.15 23.76 -24.94
CA GLY A 199 -16.16 23.73 -23.88
C GLY A 199 -15.67 24.23 -22.51
N PRO A 200 -16.48 24.07 -21.44
CA PRO A 200 -16.11 24.51 -20.10
C PRO A 200 -15.12 23.55 -19.45
N LEU A 201 -13.85 23.68 -19.85
CA LEU A 201 -12.77 22.80 -19.40
C LEU A 201 -11.98 23.40 -18.22
N LEU A 202 -11.81 22.60 -17.18
CA LEU A 202 -10.91 22.88 -16.07
C LEU A 202 -9.53 22.33 -16.41
N ARG A 203 -8.57 23.21 -16.69
CA ARG A 203 -7.18 22.90 -17.05
C ARG A 203 -6.28 23.08 -15.84
N ILE A 204 -5.63 22.02 -15.39
CA ILE A 204 -4.79 22.03 -14.19
C ILE A 204 -3.35 21.73 -14.60
N PHE A 205 -2.44 22.63 -14.26
CA PHE A 205 -1.00 22.49 -14.46
C PHE A 205 -0.31 22.44 -13.10
N VAL A 206 0.55 21.45 -12.90
CA VAL A 206 1.35 21.33 -11.68
C VAL A 206 2.83 21.40 -12.03
N ARG A 207 3.55 22.29 -11.34
CA ARG A 207 4.97 22.55 -11.58
C ARG A 207 5.79 22.57 -10.29
N ASP A 208 7.08 22.31 -10.40
CA ASP A 208 8.04 22.49 -9.30
C ASP A 208 8.51 23.94 -9.16
N ALA A 209 9.37 24.22 -8.18
CA ALA A 209 9.95 25.55 -7.94
C ALA A 209 10.81 26.05 -9.12
N ALA A 210 11.38 25.13 -9.93
CA ALA A 210 12.13 25.44 -11.13
C ALA A 210 11.22 25.66 -12.37
N GLY A 211 9.90 25.45 -12.23
CA GLY A 211 8.92 25.57 -13.31
C GLY A 211 8.76 24.31 -14.16
N ASN A 212 9.44 23.20 -13.83
CA ASN A 212 9.28 21.94 -14.53
C ASN A 212 7.93 21.30 -14.22
N PRO A 213 7.32 20.62 -15.19
CA PRO A 213 6.07 19.92 -14.98
C PRO A 213 6.22 18.71 -14.04
N LEU A 214 5.28 18.54 -13.11
CA LEU A 214 5.25 17.43 -12.16
C LEU A 214 4.18 16.39 -12.55
N PRO A 215 4.57 15.24 -13.13
CA PRO A 215 3.64 14.14 -13.41
C PRO A 215 3.28 13.36 -12.14
N GLY A 216 2.15 12.65 -12.18
CA GLY A 216 1.71 11.74 -11.13
C GLY A 216 1.15 12.42 -9.87
N VAL A 217 0.87 13.73 -9.93
CA VAL A 217 0.24 14.46 -8.84
C VAL A 217 -1.26 14.18 -8.87
N GLU A 218 -1.78 13.68 -7.76
CA GLU A 218 -3.21 13.46 -7.58
C GLU A 218 -3.93 14.79 -7.31
N ILE A 219 -5.01 15.02 -8.05
CA ILE A 219 -5.92 16.15 -7.90
C ILE A 219 -7.31 15.62 -7.56
N ASN A 220 -7.85 16.05 -6.44
CA ASN A 220 -9.23 15.78 -6.03
C ASN A 220 -10.11 16.98 -6.40
N ILE A 221 -11.18 16.72 -7.13
CA ILE A 221 -12.17 17.71 -7.55
C ILE A 221 -13.47 17.35 -6.87
N HIS A 222 -14.06 18.29 -6.13
CA HIS A 222 -15.29 18.09 -5.38
C HIS A 222 -16.36 19.08 -5.83
N TRP A 223 -17.59 18.62 -6.02
CA TRP A 223 -18.78 19.44 -6.33
C TRP A 223 -20.02 18.84 -5.64
N LEU A 224 -21.18 19.46 -5.78
CA LEU A 224 -22.38 19.04 -5.05
C LEU A 224 -22.80 17.60 -5.41
N GLY A 225 -22.60 17.20 -6.66
CA GLY A 225 -22.92 15.88 -7.18
C GLY A 225 -21.90 14.77 -6.90
N GLY A 226 -20.74 15.07 -6.31
CA GLY A 226 -19.73 14.06 -5.97
C GLY A 226 -18.29 14.56 -5.89
N ASP A 227 -17.35 13.62 -5.90
CA ASP A 227 -15.92 13.90 -6.05
C ASP A 227 -15.29 13.01 -7.13
N GLU A 228 -14.25 13.54 -7.75
CA GLU A 228 -13.44 12.84 -8.74
C GLU A 228 -11.95 13.02 -8.46
N ARG A 229 -11.19 11.96 -8.73
CA ARG A 229 -9.74 11.92 -8.54
C ARG A 229 -9.07 11.72 -9.89
N ILE A 230 -8.32 12.73 -10.31
CA ILE A 230 -7.53 12.70 -11.54
C ILE A 230 -6.03 12.85 -11.23
N TYR A 231 -5.18 12.51 -12.18
CA TYR A 231 -3.73 12.54 -12.01
C TYR A 231 -3.06 13.33 -13.13
N THR A 232 -2.03 14.11 -12.80
CA THR A 232 -1.24 14.83 -13.81
C THR A 232 -0.34 13.89 -14.62
N GLY A 233 -0.04 14.27 -15.86
CA GLY A 233 0.88 13.54 -16.73
C GLY A 233 0.25 12.40 -17.53
N LEU A 234 -1.08 12.25 -17.47
CA LEU A 234 -1.83 11.30 -18.32
C LEU A 234 -2.04 11.81 -19.75
N LYS A 235 -1.68 13.06 -20.04
CA LYS A 235 -1.74 13.69 -21.38
C LYS A 235 -0.39 14.31 -21.74
N PRO A 236 0.61 13.50 -22.11
CA PRO A 236 1.98 13.98 -22.37
C PRO A 236 2.07 14.93 -23.58
N ASP A 237 1.11 14.86 -24.52
CA ASP A 237 1.06 15.72 -25.71
C ASP A 237 0.79 17.20 -25.36
N VAL A 238 0.21 17.48 -24.18
CA VAL A 238 -0.07 18.84 -23.69
C VAL A 238 1.05 19.32 -22.80
N ASP A 239 1.30 18.62 -21.68
CA ASP A 239 2.37 18.90 -20.71
C ASP A 239 2.43 17.74 -19.69
N LEU A 240 3.63 17.38 -19.19
CA LEU A 240 3.80 16.26 -18.24
C LEU A 240 3.14 16.51 -16.88
N GLY A 241 2.81 17.75 -16.54
CA GLY A 241 2.15 18.17 -15.31
C GLY A 241 0.69 18.54 -15.52
N TYR A 242 0.12 18.19 -16.68
CA TYR A 242 -1.25 18.54 -17.04
C TYR A 242 -2.27 17.50 -16.63
N ALA A 243 -3.42 17.98 -16.17
CA ALA A 243 -4.66 17.24 -16.00
C ALA A 243 -5.83 18.14 -16.43
N ASP A 244 -6.93 17.54 -16.87
CA ASP A 244 -8.15 18.26 -17.19
C ASP A 244 -9.40 17.54 -16.75
N PHE A 245 -10.46 18.34 -16.58
CA PHE A 245 -11.77 17.89 -16.17
C PHE A 245 -12.84 18.72 -16.87
N LEU A 246 -13.86 18.06 -17.41
CA LEU A 246 -14.97 18.72 -18.08
C LEU A 246 -15.98 19.19 -17.04
N MET A 247 -16.21 20.51 -16.96
CA MET A 247 -17.15 21.09 -16.01
C MET A 247 -18.59 20.97 -16.53
N VAL A 248 -19.53 20.83 -15.61
CA VAL A 248 -20.97 20.87 -15.86
C VAL A 248 -21.48 22.27 -15.51
N GLN A 249 -22.44 22.75 -16.29
CA GLN A 249 -23.11 24.04 -16.05
C GLN A 249 -23.82 24.02 -14.68
N ASP A 250 -23.90 25.18 -14.04
CA ASP A 250 -24.55 25.40 -12.74
C ASP A 250 -23.94 24.67 -11.52
N GLU A 251 -22.80 23.99 -11.69
CA GLU A 251 -22.05 23.37 -10.60
C GLU A 251 -20.92 24.26 -10.07
N VAL A 252 -20.61 24.09 -8.79
CA VAL A 252 -19.50 24.79 -8.11
C VAL A 252 -18.45 23.77 -7.69
N TYR A 253 -17.23 23.99 -8.15
CA TYR A 253 -16.12 23.07 -7.97
C TYR A 253 -15.13 23.58 -6.91
N GLN A 254 -14.63 22.65 -6.11
CA GLN A 254 -13.45 22.78 -5.27
C GLN A 254 -12.36 21.86 -5.81
N VAL A 255 -11.17 22.39 -6.07
CA VAL A 255 -10.04 21.64 -6.62
C VAL A 255 -8.93 21.62 -5.58
N ARG A 256 -8.47 20.43 -5.21
CA ARG A 256 -7.44 20.24 -4.18
C ARG A 256 -6.36 19.25 -4.66
N PRO A 257 -5.08 19.67 -4.74
CA PRO A 257 -3.97 18.75 -4.91
C PRO A 257 -3.77 17.90 -3.64
N ALA A 258 -3.31 16.64 -3.77
CA ALA A 258 -3.14 15.71 -2.63
C ALA A 258 -2.27 16.25 -1.48
N TYR A 259 -1.28 17.08 -1.80
CA TYR A 259 -0.45 17.77 -0.81
C TYR A 259 -0.54 19.29 -0.99
N GLY A 260 -1.73 19.85 -1.21
CA GLY A 260 -1.87 21.27 -1.56
C GLY A 260 -3.05 22.00 -0.93
N VAL A 261 -3.10 23.31 -1.20
CA VAL A 261 -4.20 24.17 -0.80
C VAL A 261 -5.35 24.03 -1.80
N ALA A 262 -6.57 23.90 -1.28
CA ALA A 262 -7.77 23.82 -2.11
C ALA A 262 -8.15 25.21 -2.67
N VAL A 263 -8.59 25.21 -3.91
CA VAL A 263 -9.18 26.36 -4.59
C VAL A 263 -10.67 26.14 -4.66
N THR A 264 -11.46 27.11 -4.21
CA THR A 264 -12.92 27.02 -4.10
C THR A 264 -13.63 28.01 -5.02
N ASP A 265 -14.94 27.84 -5.15
CA ASP A 265 -15.84 28.73 -5.90
C ASP A 265 -15.50 28.81 -7.40
N LEU A 266 -15.05 27.70 -7.98
CA LEU A 266 -14.80 27.58 -9.41
C LEU A 266 -16.09 27.18 -10.12
N ARG A 267 -16.61 28.06 -10.97
CA ARG A 267 -17.82 27.82 -11.76
C ARG A 267 -17.53 28.02 -13.24
N PRO A 268 -18.19 27.28 -14.16
CA PRO A 268 -18.12 27.62 -15.58
C PRO A 268 -18.49 29.09 -15.77
N ARG A 269 -17.75 29.78 -16.63
CA ARG A 269 -17.94 31.21 -16.89
C ARG A 269 -18.43 31.41 -18.31
N GLU A 270 -19.32 32.37 -18.52
CA GLU A 270 -19.67 32.79 -19.88
C GLU A 270 -18.48 33.52 -20.51
N CYS A 271 -18.11 33.08 -21.70
CA CYS A 271 -17.14 33.72 -22.58
C CYS A 271 -17.87 34.23 -23.83
N GLN A 272 -17.34 35.30 -24.43
CA GLN A 272 -17.89 35.86 -25.66
C GLN A 272 -16.79 35.86 -26.72
N THR A 273 -17.12 35.43 -27.95
CA THR A 273 -16.21 35.55 -29.09
C THR A 273 -16.18 36.99 -29.61
N ASP A 274 -15.17 37.35 -30.41
CA ASP A 274 -15.09 38.65 -31.07
C ASP A 274 -16.28 38.92 -32.01
N GLU A 275 -16.95 37.86 -32.48
CA GLU A 275 -18.17 37.89 -33.29
C GLU A 275 -19.46 38.05 -32.44
N GLY A 276 -19.35 38.06 -31.11
CA GLY A 276 -20.46 38.32 -30.18
C GLY A 276 -21.19 37.08 -29.66
N SER A 277 -20.84 35.87 -30.12
CA SER A 277 -21.44 34.61 -29.70
C SER A 277 -21.02 34.23 -28.28
N ARG A 278 -21.98 33.85 -27.42
CA ARG A 278 -21.73 33.43 -26.03
C ARG A 278 -21.57 31.92 -25.93
N PHE A 279 -20.59 31.49 -25.15
CA PHE A 279 -20.31 30.08 -24.89
C PHE A 279 -19.78 29.89 -23.46
N TRP A 280 -19.79 28.66 -22.97
CA TRP A 280 -19.29 28.33 -21.64
C TRP A 280 -17.79 28.01 -21.70
N GLY A 281 -17.01 28.81 -20.98
CA GLY A 281 -15.58 28.58 -20.75
C GLY A 281 -15.31 28.06 -19.33
N GLY A 282 -14.10 27.56 -19.13
CA GLY A 282 -13.63 27.03 -17.86
C GLY A 282 -12.50 27.87 -17.28
N TRP A 283 -11.58 27.19 -16.60
CA TRP A 283 -10.48 27.81 -15.85
C TRP A 283 -9.17 27.09 -16.11
N THR A 284 -8.08 27.85 -16.09
CA THR A 284 -6.71 27.36 -16.05
C THR A 284 -6.11 27.64 -14.68
N LEU A 285 -5.74 26.57 -13.96
CA LEU A 285 -5.09 26.60 -12.67
C LEU A 285 -3.62 26.20 -12.83
N THR A 286 -2.72 26.93 -12.20
CA THR A 286 -1.31 26.58 -12.11
C THR A 286 -0.90 26.46 -10.65
N PHE A 287 -0.64 25.24 -10.21
CA PHE A 287 -0.08 24.94 -8.90
C PHE A 287 1.43 24.83 -8.97
N VAL A 288 2.11 25.39 -7.98
CA VAL A 288 3.56 25.32 -7.86
C VAL A 288 3.92 24.77 -6.49
N GLN A 289 4.89 23.86 -6.47
CA GLN A 289 5.56 23.42 -5.25
C GLN A 289 6.68 24.42 -4.92
N PRO A 290 6.58 25.20 -3.83
CA PRO A 290 7.55 26.23 -3.49
C PRO A 290 8.90 25.66 -3.02
#